data_AF-A0A5C7H3M1-F1
#
_entry.id   AF-A0A5C7H3M1-F1
#
_cell.length_a   1.000
_cell.length_b   1.000
_cell.length_c   1.000
_cell.angle_alpha   90.00
_cell.angle_beta   90.00
_cell.angle_gamma   90.00
#
_symmetry.space_group_name_H-M   'P 1'
#
loop_
_entity.id
_entity.type
_entity.pdbx_description
1 polymer ?
#
loop_
_entity_poly.entity_id
_entity_poly.type
_entity_poly.pdbx_seq_one_letter_code
_entity_poly.pdbx_strand_id
1 'polypeptide(L)'
;MVPEHHTDVSASSNTPMSFSNLSLHGSKLLTPLKLELVVKLDYNNFLLWRQQVTAAIKGNRLQHFIDSSSQPPNRKNPYGSASEAFLYWEQQDQILL
;
A
#
# COMPACT_ATOMS: atom_id res chain seq x y z
N MET A 1 41.78 32.83 -37.15
CA MET A 1 42.04 32.81 -35.70
C MET A 1 40.71 32.99 -34.99
N VAL A 2 40.05 31.89 -34.67
CA VAL A 2 38.80 31.79 -33.90
C VAL A 2 38.96 30.50 -33.08
N PRO A 3 38.92 30.51 -31.74
CA PRO A 3 39.05 29.29 -30.95
C PRO A 3 37.68 28.60 -30.84
N GLU A 4 37.58 27.34 -31.29
CA GLU A 4 36.41 26.50 -31.05
C GLU A 4 36.47 25.93 -29.62
N HIS A 5 35.49 26.29 -28.80
CA HIS A 5 35.36 25.82 -27.43
C HIS A 5 34.65 24.45 -27.45
N HIS A 6 35.41 23.37 -27.40
CA HIS A 6 34.84 22.04 -27.14
C HIS A 6 34.24 22.03 -25.74
N THR A 7 32.92 21.92 -25.67
CA THR A 7 32.21 21.73 -24.41
C THR A 7 32.14 20.23 -24.17
N ASP A 8 33.08 19.68 -23.39
CA ASP A 8 33.00 18.30 -22.93
C ASP A 8 31.83 18.17 -21.95
N VAL A 9 30.69 17.70 -22.47
CA VAL A 9 29.57 17.26 -21.64
C VAL A 9 29.95 15.89 -21.08
N SER A 10 30.50 15.88 -19.87
CA SER A 10 30.68 14.66 -19.09
C SER A 10 29.31 14.03 -18.79
N ALA A 11 28.88 13.11 -19.65
CA ALA A 11 27.78 12.22 -19.35
C ALA A 11 28.25 11.27 -18.24
N SER A 12 27.79 11.50 -16.99
CA SER A 12 27.92 10.49 -15.94
C SER A 12 27.18 9.23 -16.41
N SER A 13 27.94 8.21 -16.78
CA SER A 13 27.42 6.89 -17.06
C SER A 13 26.89 6.31 -15.76
N ASN A 14 25.57 6.36 -15.57
CA ASN A 14 24.91 5.56 -14.56
C ASN A 14 25.00 4.10 -15.03
N THR A 15 26.08 3.41 -14.67
CA THR A 15 26.17 1.97 -14.81
C THR A 15 25.17 1.32 -13.86
N PRO A 16 24.17 0.58 -14.34
CA PRO A 16 23.37 -0.26 -13.45
C PRO A 16 24.33 -1.32 -12.87
N MET A 17 24.47 -1.36 -11.54
CA MET A 17 25.19 -2.45 -10.90
C MET A 17 24.43 -3.75 -11.19
N SER A 18 25.05 -4.58 -12.04
CA SER A 18 24.59 -5.94 -12.31
C SER A 18 24.80 -6.77 -11.06
N PHE A 19 23.72 -7.12 -10.37
CA PHE A 19 23.74 -8.11 -9.29
C PHE A 19 23.90 -9.51 -9.91
N SER A 20 25.13 -9.87 -10.26
CA SER A 20 25.43 -11.23 -10.70
C SER A 20 25.28 -12.21 -9.53
N ASN A 21 24.29 -13.09 -9.68
CA ASN A 21 24.07 -14.39 -9.03
C ASN A 21 24.91 -14.69 -7.78
N LEU A 22 24.28 -14.57 -6.61
CA LEU A 22 24.69 -15.29 -5.40
C LEU A 22 24.35 -16.77 -5.59
N SER A 23 25.34 -17.58 -5.98
CA SER A 23 25.24 -19.03 -5.90
C SER A 23 25.32 -19.44 -4.42
N LEU A 24 24.16 -19.68 -3.81
CA LEU A 24 24.03 -20.21 -2.46
C LEU A 24 23.56 -21.65 -2.53
N HIS A 25 24.47 -22.60 -2.32
CA HIS A 25 24.11 -23.99 -2.09
C HIS A 25 23.27 -24.08 -0.82
N GLY A 26 21.98 -24.35 -0.99
CA GLY A 26 20.98 -24.44 0.08
C GLY A 26 19.83 -23.47 -0.16
N SER A 27 18.79 -23.96 -0.83
CA SER A 27 17.52 -23.27 -1.10
C SER A 27 16.74 -23.00 0.19
N LYS A 28 17.21 -22.06 1.01
CA LYS A 28 16.36 -21.36 1.96
C LYS A 28 15.71 -20.23 1.19
N LEU A 29 14.47 -20.46 0.75
CA LEU A 29 13.57 -19.42 0.25
C LEU A 29 13.74 -18.20 1.16
N LEU A 30 14.20 -17.08 0.59
CA LEU A 30 14.26 -15.81 1.29
C LEU A 30 12.81 -15.47 1.65
N THR A 31 12.42 -15.76 2.88
CA THR A 31 11.15 -15.31 3.42
C THR A 31 11.15 -13.79 3.28
N PRO A 32 10.08 -13.18 2.74
CA PRO A 32 9.94 -11.73 2.74
C PRO A 32 10.23 -11.24 4.16
N LEU A 33 11.23 -10.37 4.29
CA LEU A 33 11.63 -9.82 5.57
C LEU A 33 10.42 -9.08 6.14
N LYS A 34 9.70 -9.71 7.07
CA LYS A 34 8.62 -9.09 7.83
C LYS A 34 9.28 -8.10 8.80
N LEU A 35 9.66 -6.94 8.27
CA LEU A 35 10.08 -5.78 9.04
C LEU A 35 8.83 -5.25 9.76
N GLU A 36 8.60 -5.74 10.99
CA GLU A 36 7.65 -5.13 11.91
C GLU A 36 8.23 -3.79 12.40
N LEU A 37 8.13 -2.78 11.54
CA LEU A 37 8.45 -1.41 11.91
C LEU A 37 7.28 -0.87 12.74
N VAL A 38 7.36 -1.06 14.06
CA VAL A 38 6.47 -0.41 15.03
C VAL A 38 6.93 1.04 15.18
N VAL A 39 6.57 1.86 14.20
CA VAL A 39 6.81 3.31 14.23
C VAL A 39 5.53 3.98 14.69
N LYS A 40 5.62 4.77 15.75
CA LYS A 40 4.49 5.61 16.19
C LYS A 40 4.19 6.63 15.09
N LEU A 41 2.97 6.59 14.57
CA LEU A 41 2.54 7.53 13.53
C LEU A 41 2.36 8.93 14.14
N ASP A 42 2.91 9.95 13.47
CA ASP A 42 2.88 11.36 13.85
C ASP A 42 2.81 12.26 12.61
N TYR A 43 2.80 13.59 12.82
CA TYR A 43 2.71 14.56 11.72
C TYR A 43 3.97 14.60 10.83
N ASN A 44 5.11 14.08 11.30
CA ASN A 44 6.36 14.05 10.54
C ASN A 44 6.45 12.83 9.62
N ASN A 45 5.67 11.79 9.89
CA ASN A 45 5.67 10.55 9.11
C ASN A 45 4.38 10.32 8.31
N PHE A 46 3.71 11.40 7.90
CA PHE A 46 2.46 11.37 7.13
C PHE A 46 2.51 10.44 5.91
N LEU A 47 3.63 10.36 5.18
CA LEU A 47 3.75 9.47 4.02
C LEU A 47 3.66 7.98 4.42
N LEU A 48 4.30 7.61 5.53
CA LEU A 48 4.24 6.26 6.07
C LEU A 48 2.84 5.95 6.59
N TRP A 49 2.24 6.88 7.34
CA TRP A 49 0.86 6.79 7.79
C TRP A 49 -0.09 6.57 6.61
N ARG A 50 0.02 7.38 5.56
CA ARG A 50 -0.83 7.30 4.37
C ARG A 50 -0.66 5.96 3.67
N GLN A 51 0.57 5.48 3.52
CA GLN A 51 0.84 4.19 2.90
C GLN A 51 0.20 3.04 3.69
N GLN A 52 0.38 3.01 5.01
CA GLN A 52 -0.18 1.96 5.87
C GLN A 52 -1.70 1.99 5.89
N VAL A 53 -2.31 3.18 6.07
CA VAL A 53 -3.76 3.35 6.07
C VAL A 53 -4.35 3.01 4.70
N THR A 54 -3.75 3.47 3.60
CA THR A 54 -4.22 3.13 2.25
C THR A 54 -4.15 1.63 1.98
N ALA A 55 -3.08 0.96 2.43
CA ALA A 55 -2.95 -0.48 2.30
C ALA A 55 -4.03 -1.23 3.11
N ALA A 56 -4.29 -0.80 4.35
CA ALA A 56 -5.35 -1.39 5.18
C ALA A 56 -6.75 -1.20 4.57
N ILE A 57 -7.06 0.00 4.07
CA ILE A 57 -8.34 0.29 3.39
C ILE A 57 -8.50 -0.61 2.17
N LYS A 58 -7.46 -0.72 1.33
CA LYS A 58 -7.52 -1.52 0.11
C LYS A 58 -7.59 -3.01 0.39
N GLY A 59 -6.78 -3.51 1.32
CA GLY A 59 -6.72 -4.92 1.69
C GLY A 59 -8.06 -5.44 2.22
N ASN A 60 -8.79 -4.59 2.95
CA ASN A 60 -10.10 -4.93 3.52
C ASN A 60 -11.29 -4.47 2.67
N ARG A 61 -11.06 -3.93 1.46
CA ARG A 61 -12.12 -3.48 0.54
C ARG A 61 -13.06 -2.42 1.16
N LEU A 62 -12.49 -1.48 1.92
CA LEU A 62 -13.24 -0.49 2.71
C LEU A 62 -13.43 0.86 1.99
N GLN A 63 -13.04 0.96 0.73
CA GLN A 63 -13.05 2.22 -0.04
C GLN A 63 -14.43 2.86 -0.05
N HIS A 64 -15.46 2.02 -0.29
CA HIS A 64 -16.86 2.43 -0.40
C HIS A 64 -17.50 2.87 0.92
N PHE A 65 -16.86 2.56 2.05
CA PHE A 65 -17.32 2.99 3.38
C PHE A 65 -16.77 4.37 3.75
N ILE A 66 -15.64 4.77 3.16
CA ILE A 66 -14.94 6.02 3.49
C ILE A 66 -15.36 7.15 2.53
N ASP A 67 -15.58 6.82 1.26
CA ASP A 67 -15.96 7.79 0.23
C ASP A 67 -17.40 8.32 0.40
N SER A 68 -18.14 7.84 1.40
CA SER A 68 -19.55 8.17 1.67
C SER A 68 -20.48 7.94 0.46
N SER A 69 -19.99 7.24 -0.57
CA SER A 69 -20.75 7.00 -1.80
C SER A 69 -21.69 5.81 -1.65
N SER A 70 -21.37 4.85 -0.76
CA SER A 70 -22.25 3.74 -0.45
C SER A 70 -23.09 4.03 0.79
N GLN A 71 -24.41 3.89 0.66
CA GLN A 71 -25.30 3.87 1.81
C GLN A 71 -25.35 2.47 2.40
N PRO A 72 -25.46 2.35 3.74
CA PRO A 72 -25.69 1.06 4.37
C PRO A 72 -26.99 0.44 3.84
N PRO A 73 -27.03 -0.89 3.67
CA PRO A 73 -28.26 -1.60 3.36
C PRO A 73 -29.32 -1.38 4.45
N ASN A 74 -30.60 -1.60 4.12
CA ASN A 74 -31.65 -1.53 5.13
C ASN A 74 -31.45 -2.61 6.20
N ARG A 75 -31.54 -2.21 7.48
CA ARG A 75 -31.38 -3.11 8.63
C ARG A 75 -32.41 -4.23 8.67
N LYS A 76 -33.62 -3.95 8.20
CA LYS A 76 -34.71 -4.93 8.12
C LYS A 76 -35.04 -5.23 6.66
N ASN A 77 -35.32 -6.48 6.38
CA ASN A 77 -35.88 -6.89 5.09
C ASN A 77 -37.39 -6.52 5.01
N PRO A 78 -38.04 -6.70 3.84
CA PRO A 78 -39.47 -6.38 3.68
C PRO A 78 -40.41 -7.14 4.62
N TYR A 79 -39.94 -8.24 5.22
CA TYR A 79 -40.69 -9.07 6.17
C TYR A 79 -40.45 -8.68 7.64
N GLY A 80 -39.64 -7.65 7.88
CA GLY A 80 -39.36 -7.13 9.22
C GLY A 80 -38.25 -7.86 10.00
N SER A 81 -37.66 -8.93 9.44
CA SER A 81 -36.50 -9.60 10.04
C SER A 81 -35.18 -8.94 9.63
N ALA A 82 -34.09 -9.29 10.32
CA ALA A 82 -32.77 -8.73 10.03
C ALA A 82 -32.35 -9.03 8.58
N SER A 83 -31.84 -8.01 7.89
CA SER A 83 -31.31 -8.15 6.54
C SER A 83 -29.92 -8.76 6.58
N GLU A 84 -29.71 -9.88 5.89
CA GLU A 84 -28.39 -10.50 5.76
C GLU A 84 -27.36 -9.55 5.12
N ALA A 85 -27.80 -8.74 4.15
CA ALA A 85 -26.95 -7.74 3.52
C ALA A 85 -26.50 -6.67 4.52
N PHE A 86 -27.36 -6.28 5.45
CA PHE A 86 -27.00 -5.36 6.53
C PHE A 86 -26.03 -6.00 7.52
N LEU A 87 -26.24 -7.26 7.91
CA LEU A 87 -25.34 -7.98 8.82
C LEU A 87 -23.94 -8.12 8.23
N TYR A 88 -23.83 -8.46 6.94
CA TYR A 88 -22.54 -8.55 6.24
C TYR A 88 -21.85 -7.18 6.18
N TRP A 89 -22.60 -6.12 5.87
CA TRP A 89 -22.10 -4.76 5.84
C TRP A 89 -21.60 -4.31 7.23
N GLU A 90 -22.36 -4.60 8.30
CA GLU A 90 -22.02 -4.28 9.68
C GLU A 90 -20.78 -5.05 10.16
N GLN A 91 -20.67 -6.33 9.81
CA GLN A 91 -19.49 -7.13 10.14
C GLN A 91 -18.22 -6.57 9.47
N GLN A 92 -18.33 -6.08 8.24
CA GLN A 92 -17.20 -5.48 7.53
C GLN A 92 -16.73 -4.18 8.18
N ASP A 93 -17.65 -3.38 8.75
CA ASP A 93 -17.33 -2.14 9.47
C ASP A 93 -16.61 -2.42 10.80
N GLN A 94 -16.94 -3.52 11.48
CA GLN A 94 -16.25 -3.95 12.70
C GLN A 94 -14.80 -4.39 12.50
N ILE A 95 -14.34 -4.66 11.26
CA ILE A 95 -12.93 -5.01 11.00
C ILE A 95 -11.98 -3.83 11.30
N LEU A 96 -12.52 -2.60 11.33
CA LEU A 96 -11.75 -1.38 11.59
C LEU A 96 -11.69 -0.96 13.06
N LEU A 97 -12.50 -1.56 13.94
CA LEU A 97 -12.66 -1.19 15.35
C LEU A 97 -11.99 -2.21 16.29
#